data_AF-A0A9K3M226-F1
#
_entry.id   AF-A0A9K3M226-F1
#
_cell.length_a   1.000
_cell.length_b   1.000
_cell.length_c   1.000
_cell.angle_alpha   90.00
_cell.angle_beta   90.00
_cell.angle_gamma   90.00
#
_symmetry.space_group_name_H-M   'P 1'
#
loop_
_entity.id
_entity.type
_entity.pdbx_description
1 polymer ?
#
loop_
_entity_poly.entity_id
_entity_poly.type
_entity_poly.pdbx_seq_one_letter_code
_entity_poly.pdbx_strand_id
1 'polypeptide(L)'
;MESSTRRPSRIAFGSCNEQNMQNDLWPIIASRNPTAFVWGGDAIYADSQGAIDWTTFPPQSTHQCATPSRLRALYQTQLRNPGYRALLEQNVTIFGTFDDHDFGCDNGDGTFEHKYESGLEYVNFIDLPVDSVMRRRAEAGYGVYGVKVFDFARPVGHQEVSEWEAGIDADIDMIHEPTSFLSNQTVAVFVLDVRSNKSPWKKGSERFKLDFDGDYLGERQWQWFESSIRRSRANVNVILNGLQVHASRYPDGNVAESWERYPRAQQRLFDALLQDGVESPVLISGDVHKTEFMRKDCVRKGQEHSKRRRSLIEMTTSGMTHSWGTLSRPLSDPDFRPTLFEQYQSFASNVLLHSMHNLSPWNDIMKVSPDNAESMEGLFENGGGEGAFSGLQYSLQQNFGELEFDWVERTVALRSIGKKDDSPPLLMAKVSMDQLSGRASLGSPHLSVDDFLAEKETDRHQLYDSDWICLNHRGRETGAERILGHVSTMFILVTVVPMPFLLPIFSFLLLLRRWSQRSCRFESLVNQPRGTKRRFLKRMVKSKIPKGIRRRYKTYTSFAKHNFKANAKFKVTKGSNRSIPVCVDLKDMHQFA
;
A
#
# COMPACT_ATOMS: atom_id res chain seq x y z
N MET A 1 -8.87 -23.79 40.98
CA MET A 1 -9.09 -24.12 39.55
C MET A 1 -8.33 -23.09 38.75
N GLU A 2 -7.08 -23.40 38.41
CA GLU A 2 -6.30 -22.58 37.48
C GLU A 2 -6.99 -22.61 36.13
N SER A 3 -7.49 -21.44 35.70
CA SER A 3 -7.85 -21.20 34.32
C SER A 3 -6.60 -21.39 33.48
N SER A 4 -6.42 -22.58 32.88
CA SER A 4 -5.51 -22.75 31.76
C SER A 4 -5.98 -21.79 30.68
N THR A 5 -5.32 -20.65 30.53
CA THR A 5 -5.64 -19.65 29.53
C THR A 5 -5.48 -20.31 28.15
N ARG A 6 -6.60 -20.69 27.54
CA ARG A 6 -6.61 -21.30 26.20
C ARG A 6 -5.91 -20.34 25.25
N ARG A 7 -4.88 -20.82 24.55
CA ARG A 7 -4.12 -19.99 23.57
C ARG A 7 -5.12 -19.38 22.57
N PRO A 8 -5.03 -18.08 22.25
CA PRO A 8 -5.99 -17.42 21.37
C PRO A 8 -5.98 -18.06 19.97
N SER A 9 -7.16 -18.14 19.34
CA SER A 9 -7.29 -18.63 17.96
C SER A 9 -6.92 -17.51 17.02
N ARG A 10 -5.69 -17.51 16.52
CA ARG A 10 -5.09 -16.35 15.85
C ARG A 10 -4.28 -16.74 14.63
N ILE A 11 -4.40 -15.94 13.57
CA ILE A 11 -3.58 -16.00 12.36
C ILE A 11 -3.00 -14.61 12.11
N ALA A 12 -1.70 -14.54 11.82
CA ALA A 12 -1.00 -13.30 11.49
C ALA A 12 -0.73 -13.23 9.98
N PHE A 13 -0.62 -12.01 9.46
CA PHE A 13 -0.46 -11.70 8.05
C PHE A 13 0.60 -10.62 7.88
N GLY A 14 1.35 -10.65 6.79
CA GLY A 14 2.31 -9.59 6.50
C GLY A 14 2.73 -9.53 5.04
N SER A 15 2.99 -8.31 4.56
CA SER A 15 3.56 -8.06 3.24
C SER A 15 4.47 -6.82 3.26
N CYS A 16 5.24 -6.65 2.18
CA CYS A 16 6.17 -5.53 1.99
C CYS A 16 7.30 -5.54 3.03
N ASN A 17 8.03 -6.65 3.02
CA ASN A 17 9.22 -6.91 3.80
C ASN A 17 10.48 -6.85 2.91
N GLU A 18 11.14 -5.70 2.89
CA GLU A 18 12.47 -5.58 2.32
C GLU A 18 13.50 -6.22 3.26
N GLN A 19 14.00 -7.38 2.88
CA GLN A 19 14.96 -8.23 3.58
C GLN A 19 16.25 -7.52 4.02
N ASN A 20 16.58 -6.38 3.40
CA ASN A 20 17.77 -5.58 3.71
C ASN A 20 17.49 -4.46 4.72
N MET A 21 16.25 -4.30 5.17
CA MET A 21 15.82 -3.27 6.11
C MET A 21 15.58 -3.86 7.50
N GLN A 22 15.76 -3.03 8.53
CA GLN A 22 15.42 -3.38 9.89
C GLN A 22 13.91 -3.64 9.99
N ASN A 23 13.55 -4.85 10.45
CA ASN A 23 12.18 -5.23 10.75
C ASN A 23 12.00 -5.42 12.25
N ASP A 24 11.37 -4.45 12.90
CA ASP A 24 11.11 -4.46 14.35
C ASP A 24 9.82 -5.22 14.72
N LEU A 25 9.07 -5.71 13.72
CA LEU A 25 7.79 -6.38 13.93
C LEU A 25 7.94 -7.87 14.21
N TRP A 26 9.03 -8.53 13.77
CA TRP A 26 9.21 -9.96 13.99
C TRP A 26 9.07 -10.40 15.45
N PRO A 27 9.70 -9.73 16.44
CA PRO A 27 9.54 -10.10 17.85
C PRO A 27 8.09 -9.93 18.33
N ILE A 28 7.38 -8.93 17.81
CA ILE A 28 5.99 -8.65 18.15
C ILE A 28 5.11 -9.75 17.56
N ILE A 29 5.24 -10.05 16.27
CA ILE A 29 4.52 -11.16 15.60
C ILE A 29 4.70 -12.46 16.39
N ALA A 30 5.92 -12.77 16.81
CA ALA A 30 6.23 -13.93 17.64
C ALA A 30 5.57 -13.86 19.03
N SER A 31 5.56 -12.70 19.70
CA SER A 31 4.90 -12.51 21.00
C SER A 31 3.38 -12.71 20.92
N ARG A 32 2.79 -12.42 19.76
CA ARG A 32 1.36 -12.68 19.47
C ARG A 32 1.01 -14.16 19.39
N ASN A 33 1.97 -15.10 19.40
CA ASN A 33 1.67 -16.53 19.42
C ASN A 33 0.69 -17.00 18.31
N PRO A 34 0.84 -16.58 17.05
CA PRO A 34 -0.08 -16.98 15.99
C PRO A 34 0.01 -18.50 15.73
N THR A 35 -1.10 -19.08 15.27
CA THR A 35 -1.11 -20.47 14.78
C THR A 35 -0.48 -20.56 13.39
N ALA A 36 -0.66 -19.53 12.58
CA ALA A 36 -0.04 -19.40 11.27
C ALA A 36 0.38 -17.96 11.00
N PHE A 37 1.45 -17.79 10.22
CA PHE A 37 1.83 -16.52 9.62
C PHE A 37 1.73 -16.67 8.10
N VAL A 38 0.91 -15.83 7.48
CA VAL A 38 0.59 -15.91 6.06
C VAL A 38 1.21 -14.72 5.32
N TRP A 39 2.12 -15.01 4.40
CA TRP A 39 2.69 -14.01 3.51
C TRP A 39 1.62 -13.52 2.53
N GLY A 40 1.43 -12.20 2.52
CA GLY A 40 0.54 -11.49 1.61
C GLY A 40 1.17 -11.11 0.28
N GLY A 41 2.48 -11.32 0.12
CA GLY A 41 3.28 -10.76 -0.96
C GLY A 41 4.49 -10.01 -0.44
N ASP A 42 5.41 -9.67 -1.34
CA ASP A 42 6.67 -8.96 -1.10
C ASP A 42 7.41 -9.42 0.17
N ALA A 43 7.63 -10.72 0.30
CA ALA A 43 8.48 -11.28 1.35
C ALA A 43 9.96 -10.86 1.15
N ILE A 44 10.33 -10.55 -0.10
CA ILE A 44 11.59 -9.93 -0.51
C ILE A 44 11.37 -8.86 -1.60
N TYR A 45 12.34 -7.95 -1.75
CA TYR A 45 12.45 -6.98 -2.83
C TYR A 45 13.58 -7.36 -3.78
N ALA A 46 13.24 -8.01 -4.89
CA ALA A 46 14.22 -8.60 -5.81
C ALA A 46 14.45 -7.83 -7.11
N ASP A 47 13.52 -6.98 -7.49
CA ASP A 47 13.45 -6.19 -8.73
C ASP A 47 14.25 -4.87 -8.69
N SER A 48 15.12 -4.68 -7.70
CA SER A 48 15.92 -3.46 -7.53
C SER A 48 17.41 -3.79 -7.43
N GLN A 49 18.30 -2.98 -8.04
CA GLN A 49 19.73 -3.09 -7.79
C GLN A 49 20.08 -2.38 -6.47
N GLY A 50 20.17 -3.15 -5.39
CA GLY A 50 20.58 -2.65 -4.07
C GLY A 50 19.39 -2.46 -3.14
N ALA A 51 19.57 -1.71 -2.05
CA ALA A 51 18.47 -1.33 -1.17
C ALA A 51 17.68 -0.17 -1.81
N ILE A 52 16.36 -0.18 -1.64
CA ILE A 52 15.49 0.90 -2.10
C ILE A 52 15.61 2.09 -1.14
N ASP A 53 15.83 3.28 -1.67
CA ASP A 53 15.79 4.50 -0.87
C ASP A 53 14.34 4.95 -0.67
N TRP A 54 13.72 4.44 0.40
CA TRP A 54 12.37 4.80 0.83
C TRP A 54 12.25 6.22 1.38
N THR A 55 13.37 6.92 1.56
CA THR A 55 13.33 8.27 2.12
C THR A 55 13.02 9.32 1.06
N THR A 56 13.11 8.98 -0.23
CA THR A 56 12.77 9.89 -1.34
C THR A 56 11.32 9.75 -1.76
N PHE A 57 10.78 10.82 -2.37
CA PHE A 57 9.46 10.79 -3.02
C PHE A 57 9.58 11.15 -4.50
N PRO A 58 9.29 10.22 -5.44
CA PRO A 58 9.05 8.78 -5.21
C PRO A 58 10.29 8.06 -4.65
N PRO A 59 10.15 6.84 -4.07
CA PRO A 59 11.28 6.01 -3.67
C PRO A 59 12.26 5.83 -4.84
N GLN A 60 13.57 5.92 -4.56
CA GLN A 60 14.60 5.80 -5.59
C GLN A 60 15.19 4.39 -5.56
N SER A 61 15.07 3.70 -6.69
CA SER A 61 15.73 2.42 -6.93
C SER A 61 16.19 2.34 -8.39
N THR A 62 17.27 1.59 -8.61
CA THR A 62 17.66 1.15 -9.95
C THR A 62 16.87 -0.10 -10.28
N HIS A 63 15.68 0.09 -10.84
CA HIS A 63 14.79 -1.01 -11.19
C HIS A 63 15.43 -1.98 -12.20
N GLN A 64 15.41 -3.26 -11.87
CA GLN A 64 15.90 -4.36 -12.69
C GLN A 64 15.17 -5.65 -12.28
N CYS A 65 14.39 -6.25 -13.20
CA CYS A 65 13.79 -7.55 -12.94
C CYS A 65 14.85 -8.60 -12.52
N ALA A 66 14.50 -9.44 -11.56
CA ALA A 66 15.35 -10.43 -10.92
C ALA A 66 15.52 -11.70 -11.77
N THR A 67 16.71 -12.29 -11.67
CA THR A 67 16.93 -13.68 -12.11
C THR A 67 16.49 -14.67 -11.02
N PRO A 68 16.23 -15.95 -11.36
CA PRO A 68 15.92 -16.97 -10.35
C PRO A 68 17.00 -17.12 -9.27
N SER A 69 18.27 -17.00 -9.67
CA SER A 69 19.41 -17.02 -8.73
C SER A 69 19.39 -15.86 -7.74
N ARG A 70 18.92 -14.68 -8.17
CA ARG A 70 18.77 -13.50 -7.31
C ARG A 70 17.63 -13.70 -6.32
N LEU A 71 16.47 -14.17 -6.79
CA LEU A 71 15.33 -14.54 -5.93
C LEU A 71 15.78 -15.50 -4.83
N ARG A 72 16.42 -16.62 -5.21
CA ARG A 72 16.96 -17.60 -4.28
C ARG A 72 17.88 -16.97 -3.24
N ALA A 73 18.83 -16.15 -3.67
CA ALA A 73 19.79 -15.51 -2.76
C ALA A 73 19.11 -14.59 -1.74
N LEU A 74 18.07 -13.86 -2.15
CA LEU A 74 17.33 -12.95 -1.29
C LEU A 74 16.38 -13.68 -0.34
N TYR A 75 15.70 -14.74 -0.77
CA TYR A 75 14.96 -15.62 0.12
C TYR A 75 15.86 -16.25 1.18
N GLN A 76 17.07 -16.66 0.82
CA GLN A 76 18.06 -17.14 1.79
C GLN A 76 18.50 -16.06 2.77
N THR A 77 18.52 -14.79 2.36
CA THR A 77 18.75 -13.66 3.28
C THR A 77 17.58 -13.50 4.25
N GLN A 78 16.33 -13.60 3.77
CA GLN A 78 15.15 -13.55 4.62
C GLN A 78 15.11 -14.71 5.62
N LEU A 79 15.40 -15.95 5.19
CA LEU A 79 15.51 -17.13 6.07
C LEU A 79 16.60 -17.01 7.14
N ARG A 80 17.63 -16.20 6.89
CA ARG A 80 18.71 -15.89 7.86
C ARG A 80 18.37 -14.71 8.77
N ASN A 81 17.29 -13.97 8.52
CA ASN A 81 16.89 -12.88 9.39
C ASN A 81 16.59 -13.42 10.80
N PRO A 82 17.25 -12.94 11.87
CA PRO A 82 17.09 -13.51 13.21
C PRO A 82 15.65 -13.45 13.73
N GLY A 83 14.91 -12.39 13.40
CA GLY A 83 13.52 -12.25 13.81
C GLY A 83 12.60 -13.23 13.10
N TYR A 84 12.74 -13.37 11.77
CA TYR A 84 11.97 -14.36 11.02
C TYR A 84 12.33 -15.78 11.43
N ARG A 85 13.62 -16.08 11.62
CA ARG A 85 14.07 -17.39 12.10
C ARG A 85 13.48 -17.76 13.46
N ALA A 86 13.43 -16.81 14.39
CA ALA A 86 12.80 -17.03 15.69
C ALA A 86 11.31 -17.37 15.56
N LEU A 87 10.59 -16.83 14.57
CA LEU A 87 9.21 -17.20 14.28
C LEU A 87 9.10 -18.63 13.73
N LEU A 88 10.00 -19.02 12.81
CA LEU A 88 10.04 -20.39 12.26
C LEU A 88 10.23 -21.47 13.34
N GLU A 89 10.95 -21.13 14.41
CA GLU A 89 11.24 -22.03 15.53
C GLU A 89 10.03 -22.22 16.50
N GLN A 90 8.93 -21.48 16.33
CA GLN A 90 7.76 -21.50 17.24
C GLN A 90 6.63 -22.47 16.85
N ASN A 91 6.88 -23.41 15.92
CA ASN A 91 5.85 -24.31 15.39
C ASN A 91 4.63 -23.55 14.83
N VAL A 92 4.90 -22.44 14.13
CA VAL A 92 3.92 -21.62 13.41
C VAL A 92 3.87 -22.11 11.98
N THR A 93 2.68 -22.38 11.46
CA THR A 93 2.53 -22.70 10.04
C THR A 93 2.86 -21.48 9.18
N ILE A 94 3.83 -21.61 8.28
CA ILE A 94 4.19 -20.58 7.31
C ILE A 94 3.70 -20.98 5.93
N PHE A 95 2.98 -20.10 5.27
CA PHE A 95 2.58 -20.23 3.87
C PHE A 95 2.18 -18.85 3.34
N GLY A 96 1.70 -18.77 2.10
CA GLY A 96 1.25 -17.52 1.52
C GLY A 96 1.29 -17.56 0.01
N THR A 97 1.18 -16.37 -0.58
CA THR A 97 1.39 -16.13 -2.01
C THR A 97 2.39 -15.00 -2.19
N PHE A 98 2.89 -14.86 -3.40
CA PHE A 98 3.87 -13.87 -3.76
C PHE A 98 3.21 -12.68 -4.45
N ASP A 99 3.90 -11.55 -4.47
CA ASP A 99 3.51 -10.35 -5.22
C ASP A 99 4.65 -9.93 -6.16
N ASP A 100 4.63 -8.76 -6.80
CA ASP A 100 5.54 -8.42 -7.90
C ASP A 100 7.03 -8.46 -7.52
N HIS A 101 7.39 -8.03 -6.32
CA HIS A 101 8.77 -8.00 -5.87
C HIS A 101 9.34 -9.42 -5.62
N ASP A 102 8.51 -10.34 -5.17
CA ASP A 102 8.81 -11.78 -5.06
C ASP A 102 8.71 -12.50 -6.41
N PHE A 103 7.81 -12.05 -7.29
CA PHE A 103 7.67 -12.51 -8.68
C PHE A 103 8.92 -12.15 -9.49
N GLY A 104 9.63 -11.11 -9.06
CA GLY A 104 10.91 -10.70 -9.59
C GLY A 104 10.84 -9.52 -10.54
N CYS A 105 9.71 -8.84 -10.71
CA CYS A 105 9.69 -7.57 -11.43
C CYS A 105 8.51 -6.70 -10.99
N ASP A 106 8.77 -5.44 -10.60
CA ASP A 106 7.78 -4.39 -10.35
C ASP A 106 6.64 -4.41 -11.37
N ASN A 107 5.41 -4.44 -10.88
CA ASN A 107 4.19 -4.55 -11.67
C ASN A 107 4.13 -5.77 -12.62
N GLY A 108 4.98 -6.78 -12.41
CA GLY A 108 5.15 -7.93 -13.29
C GLY A 108 3.85 -8.66 -13.58
N ASP A 109 3.80 -9.30 -14.75
CA ASP A 109 2.62 -9.95 -15.30
C ASP A 109 2.95 -11.30 -15.97
N GLY A 110 1.95 -11.95 -16.55
CA GLY A 110 2.09 -13.27 -17.17
C GLY A 110 3.05 -13.35 -18.37
N THR A 111 3.64 -12.23 -18.83
CA THR A 111 4.67 -12.18 -19.87
C THR A 111 6.09 -12.17 -19.33
N PHE A 112 6.28 -12.11 -18.00
CA PHE A 112 7.61 -12.14 -17.39
C PHE A 112 8.33 -13.47 -17.67
N GLU A 113 9.58 -13.38 -18.14
CA GLU A 113 10.33 -14.54 -18.66
C GLU A 113 10.64 -15.60 -17.60
N HIS A 114 10.77 -15.20 -16.33
CA HIS A 114 11.10 -16.09 -15.21
C HIS A 114 9.89 -16.43 -14.33
N LYS A 115 8.66 -16.18 -14.79
CA LYS A 115 7.45 -16.40 -13.98
C LYS A 115 7.35 -17.79 -13.37
N TYR A 116 7.76 -18.81 -14.13
CA TYR A 116 7.75 -20.20 -13.69
C TYR A 116 8.75 -20.41 -12.55
N GLU A 117 10.00 -19.99 -12.76
CA GLU A 117 11.06 -20.11 -11.78
C GLU A 117 10.78 -19.28 -10.52
N SER A 118 10.14 -18.11 -10.64
CA SER A 118 9.73 -17.31 -9.48
C SER A 118 8.77 -18.07 -8.59
N GLY A 119 7.79 -18.77 -9.17
CA GLY A 119 6.89 -19.64 -8.43
C GLY A 119 7.62 -20.78 -7.72
N LEU A 120 8.61 -21.41 -8.38
CA LEU A 120 9.45 -22.45 -7.79
C LEU A 120 10.28 -21.94 -6.61
N GLU A 121 10.96 -20.80 -6.77
CA GLU A 121 11.78 -20.22 -5.70
C GLU A 121 10.92 -19.82 -4.50
N TYR A 122 9.69 -19.31 -4.74
CA TYR A 122 8.78 -18.98 -3.66
C TYR A 122 8.32 -20.21 -2.88
N VAL A 123 7.83 -21.28 -3.53
CA VAL A 123 7.40 -22.50 -2.79
C VAL A 123 8.54 -23.20 -2.07
N ASN A 124 9.78 -23.04 -2.54
CA ASN A 124 10.99 -23.47 -1.84
C ASN A 124 11.30 -22.58 -0.63
N PHE A 125 11.04 -21.27 -0.71
CA PHE A 125 11.22 -20.34 0.40
C PHE A 125 10.25 -20.60 1.56
N ILE A 126 8.98 -20.82 1.27
CA ILE A 126 7.96 -21.16 2.29
C ILE A 126 7.97 -22.65 2.68
N ASP A 127 8.92 -23.42 2.16
CA ASP A 127 9.15 -24.83 2.50
C ASP A 127 7.90 -25.72 2.43
N LEU A 128 7.09 -25.56 1.37
CA LEU A 128 5.90 -26.41 1.21
C LEU A 128 6.28 -27.88 1.03
N PRO A 129 5.56 -28.83 1.67
CA PRO A 129 5.78 -30.26 1.49
C PRO A 129 5.70 -30.70 0.01
N VAL A 130 6.50 -31.71 -0.36
CA VAL A 130 6.55 -32.26 -1.73
C VAL A 130 5.21 -32.80 -2.24
N ASP A 131 4.33 -33.20 -1.33
CA ASP A 131 2.99 -33.70 -1.61
C ASP A 131 1.90 -32.63 -1.48
N SER A 132 2.24 -31.37 -1.22
CA SER A 132 1.27 -30.27 -1.26
C SER A 132 0.75 -30.04 -2.68
N VAL A 133 -0.57 -29.87 -2.81
CA VAL A 133 -1.22 -29.51 -4.06
C VAL A 133 -0.67 -28.19 -4.60
N MET A 134 -0.48 -27.20 -3.72
CA MET A 134 0.03 -25.88 -4.07
C MET A 134 1.45 -25.96 -4.65
N ARG A 135 2.33 -26.80 -4.07
CA ARG A 135 3.67 -27.06 -4.65
C ARG A 135 3.56 -27.72 -6.03
N ARG A 136 2.71 -28.73 -6.20
CA ARG A 136 2.51 -29.39 -7.51
C ARG A 136 2.04 -28.40 -8.58
N ARG A 137 1.19 -27.43 -8.23
CA ARG A 137 0.76 -26.36 -9.16
C ARG A 137 1.91 -25.46 -9.57
N ALA A 138 2.75 -25.04 -8.62
CA ALA A 138 3.93 -24.25 -8.91
C ALA A 138 4.91 -25.01 -9.82
N GLU A 139 5.16 -26.29 -9.53
CA GLU A 139 6.01 -27.19 -10.34
C GLU A 139 5.45 -27.47 -11.73
N ALA A 140 4.13 -27.43 -11.89
CA ALA A 140 3.46 -27.51 -13.18
C ALA A 140 3.39 -26.15 -13.92
N GLY A 141 3.87 -25.07 -13.29
CA GLY A 141 3.84 -23.71 -13.84
C GLY A 141 2.46 -23.08 -13.92
N TYR A 142 1.52 -23.52 -13.08
CA TYR A 142 0.17 -22.95 -13.03
C TYR A 142 0.06 -21.73 -12.12
N GLY A 143 1.06 -21.49 -11.26
CA GLY A 143 1.09 -20.40 -10.29
C GLY A 143 1.15 -20.92 -8.85
N VAL A 144 1.21 -20.00 -7.90
CA VAL A 144 1.36 -20.28 -6.45
C VAL A 144 0.07 -19.92 -5.73
N TYR A 145 -0.88 -20.84 -5.75
CA TYR A 145 -2.18 -20.66 -5.08
C TYR A 145 -2.70 -21.96 -4.49
N GLY A 146 -3.50 -21.82 -3.44
CA GLY A 146 -4.00 -22.94 -2.67
C GLY A 146 -4.87 -22.52 -1.50
N VAL A 147 -5.25 -23.51 -0.70
CA VAL A 147 -6.03 -23.31 0.52
C VAL A 147 -5.42 -24.14 1.65
N LYS A 148 -5.28 -23.52 2.83
CA LYS A 148 -5.00 -24.24 4.08
C LYS A 148 -6.17 -24.09 5.03
N VAL A 149 -6.42 -25.14 5.83
CA VAL A 149 -7.53 -25.18 6.79
C VAL A 149 -6.98 -25.35 8.18
N PHE A 150 -7.54 -24.59 9.12
CA PHE A 150 -7.23 -24.67 10.54
C PHE A 150 -8.50 -24.99 11.32
N ASP A 151 -8.45 -26.02 12.16
CA ASP A 151 -9.50 -26.38 13.11
C ASP A 151 -9.01 -26.11 14.54
N PHE A 152 -9.49 -25.02 15.13
CA PHE A 152 -9.09 -24.55 16.46
C PHE A 152 -9.72 -25.34 17.61
N ALA A 153 -10.58 -26.32 17.33
CA ALA A 153 -10.98 -27.31 18.31
C ALA A 153 -9.90 -28.39 18.55
N ARG A 154 -8.93 -28.53 17.62
CA ARG A 154 -7.79 -29.44 17.78
C ARG A 154 -6.78 -28.91 18.82
N PRO A 155 -5.95 -29.80 19.40
CA PRO A 155 -4.87 -29.39 20.29
C PRO A 155 -3.93 -28.36 19.66
N VAL A 156 -3.36 -27.49 20.50
CA VAL A 156 -2.34 -26.52 20.07
C VAL A 156 -1.15 -27.24 19.44
N GLY A 157 -0.71 -26.77 18.28
CA GLY A 157 0.32 -27.41 17.44
C GLY A 157 -0.22 -28.41 16.43
N HIS A 158 -1.53 -28.72 16.47
CA HIS A 158 -2.19 -29.67 15.57
C HIS A 158 -3.45 -29.09 14.91
N GLN A 159 -3.62 -27.76 14.92
CA GLN A 159 -4.79 -27.12 14.34
C GLN A 159 -4.80 -27.14 12.82
N GLU A 160 -3.64 -27.16 12.16
CA GLU A 160 -3.59 -27.32 10.70
C GLU A 160 -4.17 -28.69 10.30
N VAL A 161 -5.16 -28.65 9.43
CA VAL A 161 -5.80 -29.83 8.83
C VAL A 161 -5.08 -30.13 7.53
N SER A 162 -4.69 -31.38 7.31
CA SER A 162 -4.05 -31.78 6.05
C SER A 162 -4.96 -31.51 4.85
N GLU A 163 -4.39 -31.23 3.67
CA GLU A 163 -5.17 -30.90 2.47
C GLU A 163 -6.15 -32.04 2.10
N TRP A 164 -5.71 -33.31 2.23
CA TRP A 164 -6.52 -34.50 2.00
C TRP A 164 -7.66 -34.66 2.99
N GLU A 165 -7.39 -34.38 4.26
CA GLU A 165 -8.42 -34.38 5.29
C GLU A 165 -9.38 -33.21 5.07
N ALA A 166 -8.92 -32.00 4.73
CA ALA A 166 -9.83 -30.88 4.49
C ALA A 166 -10.75 -31.13 3.28
N GLY A 167 -10.21 -31.66 2.19
CA GLY A 167 -10.95 -31.95 0.95
C GLY A 167 -11.55 -30.73 0.25
N ILE A 168 -11.15 -29.52 0.65
CA ILE A 168 -11.65 -28.25 0.08
C ILE A 168 -11.03 -27.98 -1.28
N ASP A 169 -9.75 -28.29 -1.45
CA ASP A 169 -9.02 -28.00 -2.67
C ASP A 169 -9.59 -28.80 -3.87
N ALA A 170 -9.93 -28.10 -4.95
CA ALA A 170 -10.62 -28.69 -6.09
C ALA A 170 -9.81 -29.75 -6.84
N ASP A 171 -8.48 -29.71 -6.77
CA ASP A 171 -7.57 -30.64 -7.45
C ASP A 171 -7.25 -31.89 -6.61
N ILE A 172 -7.94 -32.07 -5.48
CA ILE A 172 -7.89 -33.28 -4.65
C ILE A 172 -9.03 -34.21 -5.02
N ASP A 173 -8.69 -35.47 -5.33
CA ASP A 173 -9.67 -36.53 -5.53
C ASP A 173 -10.43 -36.77 -4.22
N MET A 174 -11.73 -36.48 -4.22
CA MET A 174 -12.57 -36.57 -3.03
C MET A 174 -12.80 -38.02 -2.62
N ILE A 175 -12.27 -38.41 -1.45
CA ILE A 175 -12.58 -39.70 -0.81
C ILE A 175 -13.86 -39.58 0.05
N HIS A 176 -14.18 -38.38 0.54
CA HIS A 176 -15.33 -38.06 1.41
C HIS A 176 -15.94 -36.69 1.05
N GLU A 177 -17.16 -36.41 1.55
CA GLU A 177 -17.70 -35.05 1.47
C GLU A 177 -16.79 -34.07 2.22
N PRO A 178 -16.35 -32.95 1.60
CA PRO A 178 -15.37 -32.05 2.19
C PRO A 178 -15.87 -31.56 3.54
N THR A 179 -14.97 -31.47 4.52
CA THR A 179 -15.20 -30.79 5.80
C THR A 179 -16.33 -31.32 6.70
N SER A 180 -16.98 -32.43 6.35
CA SER A 180 -18.12 -33.00 7.11
C SER A 180 -17.78 -33.44 8.55
N PHE A 181 -16.50 -33.64 8.84
CA PHE A 181 -15.94 -34.03 10.15
C PHE A 181 -15.23 -32.87 10.87
N LEU A 182 -15.14 -31.69 10.26
CA LEU A 182 -14.49 -30.54 10.91
C LEU A 182 -15.40 -29.89 11.95
N SER A 183 -14.79 -29.30 12.97
CA SER A 183 -15.54 -28.63 14.03
C SER A 183 -16.15 -27.31 13.56
N ASN A 184 -16.91 -26.67 14.45
CA ASN A 184 -17.42 -25.31 14.24
C ASN A 184 -16.38 -24.20 14.54
N GLN A 185 -15.10 -24.56 14.71
CA GLN A 185 -13.99 -23.64 15.03
C GLN A 185 -12.98 -23.61 13.88
N THR A 186 -13.49 -23.50 12.65
CA THR A 186 -12.71 -23.71 11.43
C THR A 186 -12.49 -22.43 10.63
N VAL A 187 -11.27 -22.31 10.10
CA VAL A 187 -10.86 -21.23 9.21
C VAL A 187 -10.22 -21.83 7.98
N ALA A 188 -10.72 -21.52 6.79
CA ALA A 188 -10.05 -21.79 5.52
C ALA A 188 -9.37 -20.52 5.03
N VAL A 189 -8.08 -20.58 4.72
CA VAL A 189 -7.29 -19.47 4.19
C VAL A 189 -6.92 -19.80 2.75
N PHE A 190 -7.58 -19.12 1.81
CA PHE A 190 -7.29 -19.16 0.38
C PHE A 190 -6.24 -18.11 0.07
N VAL A 191 -5.20 -18.50 -0.67
CA VAL A 191 -4.17 -17.60 -1.17
C VAL A 191 -4.22 -17.58 -2.69
N LEU A 192 -4.32 -16.37 -3.25
CA LEU A 192 -4.43 -16.15 -4.69
C LEU A 192 -3.10 -15.63 -5.26
N ASP A 193 -2.75 -16.13 -6.44
CA ASP A 193 -1.64 -15.66 -7.27
C ASP A 193 -2.20 -14.65 -8.28
N VAL A 194 -1.86 -13.38 -8.10
CA VAL A 194 -2.35 -12.27 -8.94
C VAL A 194 -1.29 -11.80 -9.95
N ARG A 195 -0.26 -12.62 -10.22
CA ARG A 195 0.90 -12.25 -11.05
C ARG A 195 1.12 -13.23 -12.20
N SER A 196 1.16 -14.54 -11.93
CA SER A 196 1.53 -15.57 -12.92
C SER A 196 0.68 -15.56 -14.19
N ASN A 197 -0.61 -15.25 -14.04
CA ASN A 197 -1.61 -15.23 -15.11
C ASN A 197 -2.17 -13.82 -15.35
N LYS A 198 -1.58 -12.80 -14.72
CA LYS A 198 -2.00 -11.42 -14.87
C LYS A 198 -1.84 -10.97 -16.31
N SER A 199 -2.88 -10.32 -16.83
CA SER A 199 -2.84 -9.71 -18.15
C SER A 199 -1.87 -8.52 -18.15
N PRO A 200 -1.18 -8.23 -19.25
CA PRO A 200 -0.31 -7.06 -19.30
C PRO A 200 -1.09 -5.76 -19.25
N TRP A 201 -0.50 -4.73 -18.64
CA TRP A 201 -1.06 -3.39 -18.73
C TRP A 201 -1.08 -2.88 -20.16
N LYS A 202 -2.21 -2.28 -20.56
CA LYS A 202 -2.28 -1.51 -21.82
C LYS A 202 -1.23 -0.40 -21.81
N LYS A 203 -0.65 -0.13 -22.99
CA LYS A 203 0.43 0.86 -23.15
C LYS A 203 -0.13 2.26 -23.45
N GLY A 204 0.72 3.28 -23.30
CA GLY A 204 0.37 4.67 -23.65
C GLY A 204 -0.68 5.26 -22.70
N SER A 205 -1.61 6.06 -23.23
CA SER A 205 -2.69 6.68 -22.44
C SER A 205 -3.72 5.68 -21.91
N GLU A 206 -3.89 4.54 -22.59
CA GLU A 206 -4.83 3.48 -22.19
C GLU A 206 -4.41 2.81 -20.87
N ARG A 207 -3.16 2.97 -20.45
CA ARG A 207 -2.67 2.52 -19.13
C ARG A 207 -3.38 3.18 -17.96
N PHE A 208 -4.14 4.24 -18.18
CA PHE A 208 -4.91 4.94 -17.15
C PHE A 208 -6.43 4.69 -17.25
N LYS A 209 -6.87 3.77 -18.11
CA LYS A 209 -8.27 3.39 -18.27
C LYS A 209 -8.53 1.97 -17.81
N LEU A 210 -9.71 1.74 -17.24
CA LEU A 210 -10.20 0.42 -16.87
C LEU A 210 -10.13 -0.54 -18.07
N ASP A 211 -9.72 -1.76 -17.81
CA ASP A 211 -9.62 -2.80 -18.82
C ASP A 211 -10.53 -3.97 -18.46
N PHE A 212 -11.69 -4.04 -19.10
CA PHE A 212 -12.66 -5.07 -18.83
C PHE A 212 -12.18 -6.44 -19.31
N ASP A 213 -11.29 -6.52 -20.31
CA ASP A 213 -10.76 -7.77 -20.88
C ASP A 213 -9.56 -8.34 -20.13
N GLY A 214 -8.97 -7.58 -19.21
CA GLY A 214 -7.87 -8.06 -18.41
C GLY A 214 -8.31 -8.97 -17.26
N ASP A 215 -7.36 -9.77 -16.79
CA ASP A 215 -7.54 -10.74 -15.72
C ASP A 215 -6.28 -10.84 -14.84
N TYR A 216 -6.44 -11.33 -13.61
CA TYR A 216 -5.34 -11.61 -12.68
C TYR A 216 -5.04 -13.11 -12.56
N LEU A 217 -6.08 -13.95 -12.50
CA LEU A 217 -5.94 -15.33 -12.04
C LEU A 217 -5.76 -16.32 -13.21
N GLY A 218 -6.32 -16.02 -14.37
CA GLY A 218 -6.43 -16.97 -15.46
C GLY A 218 -7.47 -18.06 -15.19
N GLU A 219 -8.02 -18.64 -16.25
CA GLU A 219 -9.20 -19.50 -16.16
C GLU A 219 -9.02 -20.73 -15.27
N ARG A 220 -7.83 -21.34 -15.26
CA ARG A 220 -7.55 -22.52 -14.42
C ARG A 220 -7.68 -22.19 -12.93
N GLN A 221 -7.08 -21.09 -12.49
CA GLN A 221 -7.15 -20.68 -11.09
C GLN A 221 -8.55 -20.20 -10.72
N TRP A 222 -9.26 -19.56 -11.64
CA TRP A 222 -10.67 -19.21 -11.43
C TRP A 222 -11.53 -20.45 -11.17
N GLN A 223 -11.43 -21.47 -12.02
CA GLN A 223 -12.18 -22.71 -11.86
C GLN A 223 -11.85 -23.41 -10.55
N TRP A 224 -10.57 -23.43 -10.17
CA TRP A 224 -10.13 -23.93 -8.88
C TRP A 224 -10.74 -23.14 -7.72
N PHE A 225 -10.66 -21.81 -7.74
CA PHE A 225 -11.10 -20.96 -6.64
C PHE A 225 -12.61 -21.07 -6.45
N GLU A 226 -13.39 -20.91 -7.52
CA GLU A 226 -14.86 -21.02 -7.51
C GLU A 226 -15.32 -22.41 -7.04
N SER A 227 -14.61 -23.46 -7.42
CA SER A 227 -14.92 -24.82 -6.98
C SER A 227 -14.56 -25.04 -5.52
N SER A 228 -13.40 -24.56 -5.09
CA SER A 228 -12.87 -24.78 -3.74
C SER A 228 -13.64 -23.96 -2.69
N ILE A 229 -13.94 -22.68 -2.96
CA ILE A 229 -14.72 -21.85 -2.05
C ILE A 229 -16.14 -22.39 -1.88
N ARG A 230 -16.74 -22.96 -2.94
CA ARG A 230 -18.05 -23.61 -2.90
C ARG A 230 -18.05 -24.92 -2.08
N ARG A 231 -16.93 -25.65 -2.09
CA ARG A 231 -16.73 -26.86 -1.29
C ARG A 231 -16.48 -26.55 0.20
N SER A 232 -16.03 -25.34 0.53
CA SER A 232 -15.71 -24.97 1.90
C SER A 232 -16.96 -24.98 2.79
N ARG A 233 -16.85 -25.64 3.95
CA ARG A 233 -17.77 -25.47 5.09
C ARG A 233 -17.09 -24.83 6.30
N ALA A 234 -15.91 -24.24 6.11
CA ALA A 234 -15.24 -23.52 7.18
C ALA A 234 -16.10 -22.35 7.66
N ASN A 235 -16.12 -22.09 8.97
CA ASN A 235 -16.93 -21.00 9.54
C ASN A 235 -16.42 -19.61 9.17
N VAL A 236 -15.12 -19.50 8.86
CA VAL A 236 -14.50 -18.30 8.31
C VAL A 236 -13.68 -18.66 7.08
N ASN A 237 -13.89 -17.92 5.99
CA ASN A 237 -13.13 -18.06 4.77
C ASN A 237 -12.30 -16.77 4.56
N VAL A 238 -10.99 -16.87 4.71
CA VAL A 238 -10.05 -15.77 4.49
C VAL A 238 -9.52 -15.87 3.07
N ILE A 239 -9.58 -14.77 2.31
CA ILE A 239 -9.08 -14.69 0.94
C ILE A 239 -7.96 -13.66 0.91
N LEU A 240 -6.74 -14.15 0.71
CA LEU A 240 -5.52 -13.35 0.72
C LEU A 240 -4.93 -13.25 -0.69
N ASN A 241 -4.45 -12.06 -1.06
CA ASN A 241 -3.73 -11.80 -2.30
C ASN A 241 -2.83 -10.57 -2.18
N GLY A 242 -1.92 -10.34 -3.13
CA GLY A 242 -1.01 -9.18 -3.11
C GLY A 242 -1.70 -7.83 -3.28
N LEU A 243 -2.75 -7.76 -4.11
CA LEU A 243 -3.35 -6.49 -4.53
C LEU A 243 -4.61 -6.15 -3.74
N GLN A 244 -4.84 -4.85 -3.54
CA GLN A 244 -6.08 -4.40 -2.92
C GLN A 244 -7.29 -4.67 -3.81
N VAL A 245 -8.34 -5.26 -3.22
CA VAL A 245 -9.54 -5.68 -3.93
C VAL A 245 -10.56 -4.55 -4.02
N HIS A 246 -10.78 -3.82 -2.94
CA HIS A 246 -11.81 -2.77 -2.81
C HIS A 246 -11.30 -1.37 -3.11
N ALA A 247 -9.99 -1.20 -3.31
CA ALA A 247 -9.38 0.10 -3.56
C ALA A 247 -10.08 0.78 -4.74
N SER A 248 -10.70 1.91 -4.44
CA SER A 248 -11.40 2.75 -5.41
C SER A 248 -10.87 4.16 -5.28
N ARG A 249 -9.70 4.33 -5.86
CA ARG A 249 -8.84 5.48 -5.60
C ARG A 249 -9.00 6.52 -6.67
N TYR A 250 -8.75 7.74 -6.27
CA TYR A 250 -8.74 8.84 -7.19
C TYR A 250 -7.31 9.30 -7.52
N PRO A 251 -7.01 9.66 -8.79
CA PRO A 251 -7.88 9.58 -9.97
C PRO A 251 -8.02 8.16 -10.56
N ASP A 252 -9.27 7.69 -10.67
CA ASP A 252 -9.78 6.56 -11.47
C ASP A 252 -9.20 5.13 -11.25
N GLY A 253 -8.71 4.77 -10.06
CA GLY A 253 -8.31 3.40 -9.69
C GLY A 253 -7.03 2.90 -10.40
N ASN A 254 -6.47 3.74 -11.27
CA ASN A 254 -5.48 3.37 -12.28
C ASN A 254 -4.09 3.98 -12.02
N VAL A 255 -3.88 4.47 -10.80
CA VAL A 255 -2.62 5.13 -10.37
C VAL A 255 -1.75 4.18 -9.55
N ALA A 256 -2.34 3.16 -8.94
CA ALA A 256 -1.67 2.07 -8.24
C ALA A 256 -2.33 0.75 -8.66
N GLU A 257 -1.63 -0.38 -8.53
CA GLU A 257 -2.19 -1.68 -8.88
C GLU A 257 -3.30 -2.07 -7.90
N SER A 258 -4.45 -2.46 -8.45
CA SER A 258 -5.61 -2.87 -7.68
C SER A 258 -6.58 -3.64 -8.55
N TRP A 259 -7.47 -4.42 -7.93
CA TRP A 259 -8.46 -5.20 -8.68
C TRP A 259 -9.42 -4.34 -9.50
N GLU A 260 -9.66 -3.09 -9.09
CA GLU A 260 -10.55 -2.18 -9.83
C GLU A 260 -10.09 -1.96 -11.27
N ARG A 261 -8.78 -2.13 -11.54
CA ARG A 261 -8.20 -2.04 -12.87
C ARG A 261 -8.77 -3.05 -13.88
N TYR A 262 -9.18 -4.22 -13.40
CA TYR A 262 -9.83 -5.29 -14.16
C TYR A 262 -11.24 -5.56 -13.61
N PRO A 263 -12.23 -4.70 -13.94
CA PRO A 263 -13.55 -4.73 -13.32
C PRO A 263 -14.29 -6.07 -13.43
N ARG A 264 -14.18 -6.80 -14.55
CA ARG A 264 -14.82 -8.13 -14.70
C ARG A 264 -14.18 -9.17 -13.81
N ALA A 265 -12.85 -9.18 -13.68
CA ALA A 265 -12.15 -10.07 -12.76
C ALA A 265 -12.52 -9.76 -11.30
N GLN A 266 -12.60 -8.48 -10.93
CA GLN A 266 -13.07 -8.06 -9.61
C GLN A 266 -14.51 -8.52 -9.33
N GLN A 267 -15.43 -8.37 -10.30
CA GLN A 267 -16.81 -8.81 -10.12
C GLN A 267 -16.90 -10.34 -10.01
N ARG A 268 -16.13 -11.10 -10.80
CA ARG A 268 -16.06 -12.57 -10.71
C ARG A 268 -15.60 -13.03 -9.33
N LEU A 269 -14.65 -12.32 -8.71
CA LEU A 269 -14.25 -12.56 -7.32
C LEU A 269 -15.42 -12.33 -6.36
N PHE A 270 -16.16 -11.23 -6.48
CA PHE A 270 -17.34 -10.98 -5.64
C PHE A 270 -18.41 -12.06 -5.81
N ASP A 271 -18.67 -12.49 -7.05
CA ASP A 271 -19.65 -13.54 -7.33
C ASP A 271 -19.24 -14.89 -6.70
N ALA A 272 -17.95 -15.20 -6.66
CA ALA A 272 -17.42 -16.36 -5.95
C ALA A 272 -17.66 -16.28 -4.43
N LEU A 273 -17.47 -15.11 -3.83
CA LEU A 273 -17.61 -14.90 -2.38
C LEU A 273 -19.06 -14.76 -1.90
N LEU A 274 -19.95 -14.29 -2.78
CA LEU A 274 -21.34 -14.02 -2.46
C LEU A 274 -22.29 -15.18 -2.80
N GLN A 275 -21.76 -16.26 -3.37
CA GLN A 275 -22.50 -17.50 -3.61
C GLN A 275 -23.11 -18.07 -2.32
N ASP A 276 -24.22 -18.79 -2.49
CA ASP A 276 -24.92 -19.43 -1.39
C ASP A 276 -24.03 -20.50 -0.73
N GLY A 277 -23.95 -20.47 0.60
CA GLY A 277 -23.18 -21.42 1.41
C GLY A 277 -21.74 -21.00 1.74
N VAL A 278 -21.24 -19.88 1.18
CA VAL A 278 -19.95 -19.30 1.60
C VAL A 278 -20.14 -18.55 2.92
N GLU A 279 -19.46 -19.01 3.96
CA GLU A 279 -19.54 -18.45 5.32
C GLU A 279 -18.43 -17.43 5.57
N SER A 280 -18.80 -16.33 6.21
CA SER A 280 -17.91 -15.28 6.73
C SER A 280 -16.65 -14.97 5.88
N PRO A 281 -16.80 -14.54 4.61
CA PRO A 281 -15.65 -14.17 3.79
C PRO A 281 -14.96 -12.90 4.33
N VAL A 282 -13.62 -12.93 4.43
CA VAL A 282 -12.77 -11.79 4.81
C VAL A 282 -11.62 -11.66 3.81
N LEU A 283 -11.43 -10.46 3.24
CA LEU A 283 -10.36 -10.19 2.29
C LEU A 283 -9.11 -9.64 3.00
N ILE A 284 -7.93 -10.09 2.59
CA ILE A 284 -6.63 -9.60 3.08
C ILE A 284 -5.74 -9.23 1.88
N SER A 285 -5.05 -8.08 1.95
CA SER A 285 -4.22 -7.57 0.83
C SER A 285 -2.91 -6.89 1.25
N GLY A 286 -2.04 -6.64 0.26
CA GLY A 286 -0.68 -6.08 0.39
C GLY A 286 -0.40 -4.86 -0.52
N ASP A 287 0.81 -4.81 -1.10
CA ASP A 287 1.32 -3.88 -2.14
C ASP A 287 1.51 -2.39 -1.73
N VAL A 288 0.52 -1.79 -1.09
CA VAL A 288 0.38 -0.32 -1.09
C VAL A 288 1.14 0.43 0.01
N HIS A 289 2.01 -0.23 0.76
CA HIS A 289 2.88 0.31 1.82
C HIS A 289 2.14 1.12 2.91
N LYS A 290 0.94 0.67 3.30
CA LYS A 290 0.20 1.11 4.49
C LYS A 290 -0.73 0.00 4.98
N THR A 291 -1.34 0.20 6.16
CA THR A 291 -2.54 -0.56 6.54
C THR A 291 -3.80 0.24 6.25
N GLU A 292 -4.87 -0.44 5.86
CA GLU A 292 -6.16 0.15 5.57
C GLU A 292 -7.29 -0.86 5.74
N PHE A 293 -8.45 -0.41 6.24
CA PHE A 293 -9.70 -1.17 6.20
C PHE A 293 -10.65 -0.58 5.17
N MET A 294 -11.18 -1.46 4.31
CA MET A 294 -12.12 -1.10 3.27
C MET A 294 -13.34 -2.01 3.33
N ARG A 295 -14.45 -1.52 2.77
CA ARG A 295 -15.69 -2.29 2.71
C ARG A 295 -16.48 -1.97 1.45
N LYS A 296 -16.99 -3.03 0.81
CA LYS A 296 -18.08 -2.94 -0.17
C LYS A 296 -19.34 -3.60 0.39
N ASP A 297 -20.48 -2.99 0.12
CA ASP A 297 -21.80 -3.52 0.44
C ASP A 297 -22.49 -3.96 -0.85
N CYS A 298 -22.99 -5.19 -0.86
CA CYS A 298 -23.55 -5.84 -2.02
C CYS A 298 -25.02 -6.20 -1.83
N VAL A 299 -25.80 -6.05 -2.90
CA VAL A 299 -27.20 -6.50 -2.99
C VAL A 299 -27.38 -7.35 -4.25
N ARG A 300 -28.33 -8.29 -4.21
CA ARG A 300 -28.70 -9.06 -5.38
C ARG A 300 -29.61 -8.22 -6.28
N LYS A 301 -29.47 -8.33 -7.60
CA LYS A 301 -30.38 -7.72 -8.58
C LYS A 301 -31.82 -8.12 -8.29
N GLY A 302 -32.73 -7.16 -8.31
CA GLY A 302 -34.14 -7.33 -7.91
C GLY A 302 -34.37 -7.26 -6.39
N GLN A 303 -33.32 -7.14 -5.58
CA GLN A 303 -33.39 -6.95 -4.13
C GLN A 303 -32.74 -5.62 -3.68
N GLU A 304 -32.72 -4.61 -4.55
CA GLU A 304 -32.08 -3.31 -4.29
C GLU A 304 -32.74 -2.58 -3.10
N HIS A 305 -34.04 -2.82 -2.88
CA HIS A 305 -34.80 -2.31 -1.72
C HIS A 305 -34.54 -3.07 -0.41
N SER A 306 -33.77 -4.17 -0.45
CA SER A 306 -33.46 -4.96 0.75
C SER A 306 -32.65 -4.13 1.73
N LYS A 307 -33.12 -4.09 2.98
CA LYS A 307 -32.32 -3.56 4.11
C LYS A 307 -31.16 -4.48 4.50
N ARG A 308 -31.18 -5.73 4.01
CA ARG A 308 -30.17 -6.75 4.26
C ARG A 308 -29.17 -6.74 3.10
N ARG A 309 -27.97 -6.25 3.40
CA ARG A 309 -26.82 -6.15 2.48
C ARG A 309 -25.79 -7.21 2.85
N ARG A 310 -25.03 -7.70 1.86
CA ARG A 310 -23.85 -8.54 2.06
C ARG A 310 -22.62 -7.64 2.08
N SER A 311 -21.96 -7.54 3.23
CA SER A 311 -20.75 -6.72 3.35
C SER A 311 -19.51 -7.58 3.11
N LEU A 312 -18.65 -7.14 2.21
CA LEU A 312 -17.31 -7.68 2.02
C LEU A 312 -16.33 -6.69 2.66
N ILE A 313 -15.56 -7.17 3.63
CA ILE A 313 -14.58 -6.37 4.37
C ILE A 313 -13.20 -6.82 3.93
N GLU A 314 -12.33 -5.84 3.72
CA GLU A 314 -10.94 -6.04 3.37
C GLU A 314 -10.04 -5.34 4.39
N MET A 315 -9.02 -6.07 4.83
CA MET A 315 -7.90 -5.52 5.59
C MET A 315 -6.62 -5.59 4.77
N THR A 316 -6.05 -4.43 4.46
CA THR A 316 -4.72 -4.32 3.89
C THR A 316 -3.67 -4.27 5.01
N THR A 317 -2.63 -5.08 4.88
CA THR A 317 -1.45 -5.05 5.75
C THR A 317 -0.19 -5.10 4.91
N SER A 318 0.29 -3.91 4.56
CA SER A 318 1.40 -3.71 3.64
C SER A 318 2.37 -2.73 4.25
N GLY A 319 3.45 -3.19 4.86
CA GLY A 319 4.45 -2.25 5.38
C GLY A 319 5.21 -2.79 6.57
N MET A 320 5.70 -4.01 6.46
CA MET A 320 6.45 -4.63 7.55
C MET A 320 7.77 -3.91 7.82
N THR A 321 8.42 -3.43 6.76
CA THR A 321 9.76 -2.83 6.84
C THR A 321 9.80 -1.36 6.42
N HIS A 322 8.82 -0.89 5.67
CA HIS A 322 8.69 0.48 5.20
C HIS A 322 7.22 0.78 4.92
N SER A 323 6.87 2.05 4.99
CA SER A 323 5.52 2.58 4.77
C SER A 323 5.63 4.04 4.32
N TRP A 324 4.57 4.59 3.73
CA TRP A 324 4.58 5.97 3.24
C TRP A 324 4.97 6.98 4.32
N GLY A 325 6.03 7.75 4.03
CA GLY A 325 6.52 8.78 4.93
C GLY A 325 7.14 8.25 6.22
N THR A 326 7.65 7.01 6.19
CA THR A 326 8.49 6.45 7.25
C THR A 326 9.96 6.43 6.84
N LEU A 327 10.85 6.63 7.81
CA LEU A 327 12.29 6.48 7.62
C LEU A 327 12.68 5.09 8.12
N SER A 328 12.96 4.20 7.19
CA SER A 328 13.38 2.84 7.50
C SER A 328 14.90 2.75 7.56
N ARG A 329 15.41 2.00 8.54
CA ARG A 329 16.86 1.85 8.74
C ARG A 329 17.40 0.65 7.94
N PRO A 330 18.37 0.84 7.03
CA PRO A 330 19.04 -0.27 6.37
C PRO A 330 19.82 -1.14 7.37
N LEU A 331 19.86 -2.46 7.16
CA LEU A 331 20.69 -3.37 7.95
C LEU A 331 22.19 -3.16 7.71
N SER A 332 22.56 -2.64 6.53
CA SER A 332 23.95 -2.33 6.18
C SER A 332 24.50 -1.09 6.89
N ASP A 333 23.65 -0.25 7.48
CA ASP A 333 24.05 0.97 8.18
C ASP A 333 23.38 1.07 9.57
N PRO A 334 24.02 0.50 10.60
CA PRO A 334 23.50 0.57 11.98
C PRO A 334 23.42 1.99 12.53
N ASP A 335 24.27 2.90 12.04
CA ASP A 335 24.38 4.29 12.48
C ASP A 335 23.58 5.25 11.58
N PHE A 336 22.64 4.72 10.79
CA PHE A 336 21.82 5.48 9.86
C PHE A 336 21.23 6.73 10.51
N ARG A 337 21.63 7.90 9.98
CA ARG A 337 21.09 9.20 10.38
C ARG A 337 20.51 9.89 9.14
N PRO A 338 19.18 10.00 9.04
CA PRO A 338 18.56 10.56 7.86
C PRO A 338 18.95 12.04 7.73
N THR A 339 19.30 12.46 6.52
CA THR A 339 19.62 13.86 6.24
C THR A 339 18.38 14.74 6.40
N LEU A 340 18.57 16.07 6.52
CA LEU A 340 17.44 17.01 6.54
C LEU A 340 16.56 16.92 5.28
N PHE A 341 17.16 16.53 4.15
CA PHE A 341 16.43 16.37 2.90
C PHE A 341 15.54 15.13 2.93
N GLU A 342 16.06 14.01 3.41
CA GLU A 342 15.34 12.74 3.58
C GLU A 342 14.21 12.87 4.60
N GLN A 343 14.47 13.53 5.73
CA GLN A 343 13.43 13.85 6.72
C GLN A 343 12.31 14.71 6.10
N TYR A 344 12.67 15.69 5.27
CA TYR A 344 11.70 16.51 4.57
C TYR A 344 10.87 15.71 3.57
N GLN A 345 11.51 14.84 2.78
CA GLN A 345 10.81 14.02 1.79
C GLN A 345 9.87 13.03 2.46
N SER A 346 10.30 12.40 3.57
CA SER A 346 9.44 11.58 4.42
C SER A 346 8.24 12.37 4.94
N PHE A 347 8.46 13.60 5.42
CA PHE A 347 7.38 14.50 5.85
C PHE A 347 6.43 14.84 4.69
N ALA A 348 6.95 15.20 3.51
CA ALA A 348 6.14 15.56 2.35
C ALA A 348 5.30 14.38 1.85
N SER A 349 5.88 13.17 1.85
CA SER A 349 5.20 11.92 1.54
C SER A 349 4.06 11.65 2.52
N ASN A 350 4.34 11.76 3.83
CA ASN A 350 3.33 11.62 4.88
C ASN A 350 2.17 12.63 4.72
N VAL A 351 2.48 13.91 4.51
CA VAL A 351 1.49 14.98 4.30
C VAL A 351 0.65 14.72 3.05
N LEU A 352 1.27 14.28 1.95
CA LEU A 352 0.56 13.95 0.72
C LEU A 352 -0.44 12.83 0.97
N LEU A 353 -0.01 11.71 1.55
CA LEU A 353 -0.89 10.55 1.74
C LEU A 353 -2.03 10.87 2.71
N HIS A 354 -1.77 11.52 3.85
CA HIS A 354 -2.85 11.94 4.74
C HIS A 354 -3.83 12.90 4.05
N SER A 355 -3.33 13.81 3.23
CA SER A 355 -4.17 14.73 2.48
C SER A 355 -4.99 14.02 1.41
N MET A 356 -4.44 12.99 0.75
CA MET A 356 -5.20 12.17 -0.20
C MET A 356 -6.36 11.48 0.51
N HIS A 357 -6.14 10.84 1.66
CA HIS A 357 -7.23 10.17 2.39
C HIS A 357 -8.28 11.15 2.95
N ASN A 358 -7.87 12.36 3.34
CA ASN A 358 -8.76 13.34 3.96
C ASN A 358 -9.53 14.20 2.94
N LEU A 359 -8.89 14.56 1.82
CA LEU A 359 -9.42 15.55 0.86
C LEU A 359 -9.80 14.93 -0.48
N SER A 360 -9.21 13.79 -0.85
CA SER A 360 -9.66 13.08 -2.05
C SER A 360 -10.84 12.16 -1.70
N PRO A 361 -11.76 11.91 -2.65
CA PRO A 361 -12.89 11.02 -2.44
C PRO A 361 -12.44 9.55 -2.48
N TRP A 362 -11.76 9.13 -1.42
CA TRP A 362 -11.45 7.72 -1.18
C TRP A 362 -12.71 7.11 -0.55
N ASN A 363 -13.55 6.55 -1.41
CA ASN A 363 -14.86 6.04 -1.03
C ASN A 363 -14.80 4.63 -0.44
N ASP A 364 -13.68 3.97 -0.63
CA ASP A 364 -13.29 2.66 -0.12
C ASP A 364 -13.15 2.62 1.41
N ILE A 365 -12.86 3.76 2.06
CA ILE A 365 -12.73 3.83 3.52
C ILE A 365 -14.08 3.74 4.25
N MET A 366 -14.10 3.07 5.39
CA MET A 366 -15.26 3.05 6.29
C MET A 366 -15.37 4.37 7.08
N LYS A 367 -16.55 4.99 7.20
CA LYS A 367 -16.76 6.20 8.03
C LYS A 367 -17.50 5.84 9.30
N VAL A 368 -17.11 6.45 10.43
CA VAL A 368 -17.90 6.43 11.67
C VAL A 368 -18.67 7.72 11.74
N SER A 369 -19.99 7.64 11.97
CA SER A 369 -20.78 8.83 12.26
C SER A 369 -20.34 9.43 13.61
N PRO A 370 -20.02 10.75 13.69
CA PRO A 370 -19.70 11.41 14.95
C PRO A 370 -20.80 11.24 16.01
N ASP A 371 -22.05 11.14 15.58
CA ASP A 371 -23.23 11.08 16.45
C ASP A 371 -23.42 9.72 17.14
N ASN A 372 -22.66 8.69 16.76
CA ASN A 372 -22.73 7.34 17.33
C ASN A 372 -21.50 6.98 18.19
N ALA A 373 -20.64 7.94 18.51
CA ALA A 373 -19.44 7.70 19.33
C ALA A 373 -19.76 7.33 20.78
N GLU A 374 -20.95 7.68 21.30
CA GLU A 374 -21.33 7.48 22.71
C GLU A 374 -22.17 6.22 22.97
N SER A 375 -22.61 5.46 21.95
CA SER A 375 -23.58 4.36 22.11
C SER A 375 -23.02 2.93 21.97
N MET A 376 -21.70 2.74 21.97
CA MET A 376 -21.10 1.46 21.57
C MET A 376 -20.30 0.79 22.70
N GLU A 377 -21.00 0.16 23.65
CA GLU A 377 -20.44 -0.95 24.43
C GLU A 377 -20.17 -2.13 23.48
N GLY A 378 -18.92 -2.29 23.02
CA GLY A 378 -18.40 -3.59 22.56
C GLY A 378 -18.27 -3.87 21.06
N LEU A 379 -18.69 -2.96 20.16
CA LEU A 379 -18.56 -3.15 18.71
C LEU A 379 -17.94 -1.91 18.06
N PHE A 380 -16.63 -1.92 17.89
CA PHE A 380 -15.94 -0.85 17.19
C PHE A 380 -15.79 -1.26 15.73
N GLU A 381 -16.61 -0.70 14.86
CA GLU A 381 -16.55 -1.00 13.43
C GLU A 381 -15.24 -0.48 12.80
N ASN A 382 -14.54 0.44 13.45
CA ASN A 382 -13.64 1.38 12.77
C ASN A 382 -12.57 2.01 13.69
N GLY A 383 -11.92 1.20 14.51
CA GLY A 383 -10.66 1.59 15.18
C GLY A 383 -10.78 2.11 16.60
N GLY A 384 -11.88 1.90 17.33
CA GLY A 384 -11.95 2.26 18.76
C GLY A 384 -11.66 1.11 19.73
N GLY A 385 -11.59 -0.13 19.23
CA GLY A 385 -11.40 -1.31 20.07
C GLY A 385 -9.97 -1.44 20.55
N GLU A 386 -9.82 -1.84 21.82
CA GLU A 386 -8.52 -2.03 22.47
C GLU A 386 -7.65 -0.76 22.50
N GLY A 387 -8.26 0.43 22.39
CA GLY A 387 -7.55 1.71 22.42
C GLY A 387 -6.96 2.16 21.09
N ALA A 388 -7.33 1.51 19.97
CA ALA A 388 -6.97 1.96 18.64
C ALA A 388 -7.50 3.39 18.35
N PHE A 389 -6.98 4.03 17.31
CA PHE A 389 -7.40 5.38 16.92
C PHE A 389 -8.78 5.37 16.24
N SER A 390 -9.81 5.79 16.97
CA SER A 390 -11.17 5.90 16.43
C SER A 390 -11.26 6.90 15.28
N GLY A 391 -11.97 6.53 14.22
CA GLY A 391 -12.25 7.40 13.06
C GLY A 391 -11.17 7.41 11.97
N LEU A 392 -10.04 6.72 12.18
CA LEU A 392 -9.04 6.47 11.14
C LEU A 392 -9.17 5.03 10.63
N GLN A 393 -9.30 4.86 9.31
CA GLN A 393 -9.34 3.55 8.64
C GLN A 393 -8.05 3.19 7.93
N TYR A 394 -7.00 3.96 8.14
CA TYR A 394 -5.68 3.69 7.60
C TYR A 394 -4.62 4.16 8.57
N SER A 395 -3.42 3.59 8.45
CA SER A 395 -2.23 4.07 9.15
C SER A 395 -1.03 3.94 8.24
N LEU A 396 -0.20 4.99 8.24
CA LEU A 396 1.07 5.02 7.52
C LEU A 396 2.24 4.54 8.39
N GLN A 397 1.97 3.97 9.56
CA GLN A 397 3.00 3.33 10.37
C GLN A 397 3.31 1.92 9.84
N GLN A 398 4.54 1.46 10.09
CA GLN A 398 4.88 0.06 9.82
C GLN A 398 3.96 -0.87 10.59
N ASN A 399 3.51 -1.94 9.94
CA ASN A 399 2.43 -2.76 10.42
C ASN A 399 2.51 -4.22 9.97
N PHE A 400 1.80 -5.08 10.70
CA PHE A 400 1.39 -6.41 10.27
C PHE A 400 -0.09 -6.63 10.66
N GLY A 401 -0.74 -7.61 10.04
CA GLY A 401 -2.15 -7.90 10.25
C GLY A 401 -2.38 -9.11 11.14
N GLU A 402 -3.51 -9.11 11.83
CA GLU A 402 -3.94 -10.20 12.70
C GLU A 402 -5.44 -10.40 12.60
N LEU A 403 -5.84 -11.67 12.48
CA LEU A 403 -7.21 -12.11 12.71
C LEU A 403 -7.25 -12.96 13.98
N GLU A 404 -8.17 -12.62 14.88
CA GLU A 404 -8.47 -13.42 16.07
C GLU A 404 -9.94 -13.83 16.08
N PHE A 405 -10.18 -15.10 16.40
CA PHE A 405 -11.49 -15.73 16.34
C PHE A 405 -12.01 -16.01 17.74
N ASP A 406 -13.15 -15.40 18.06
CA ASP A 406 -13.93 -15.73 19.26
C ASP A 406 -15.06 -16.68 18.86
N TRP A 407 -14.91 -17.95 19.23
CA TRP A 407 -15.85 -19.01 18.87
C TRP A 407 -17.13 -18.99 19.72
N VAL A 408 -17.10 -18.38 20.90
CA VAL A 408 -18.27 -18.28 21.79
C VAL A 408 -19.15 -17.13 21.32
N GLU A 409 -18.57 -15.95 21.12
CA GLU A 409 -19.26 -14.77 20.62
C GLU A 409 -19.51 -14.83 19.10
N ARG A 410 -18.89 -15.80 18.41
CA ARG A 410 -18.92 -15.95 16.95
C ARG A 410 -18.48 -14.66 16.25
N THR A 411 -17.33 -14.13 16.65
CA THR A 411 -16.77 -12.90 16.09
C THR A 411 -15.36 -13.08 15.56
N VAL A 412 -15.00 -12.22 14.60
CA VAL A 412 -13.65 -12.07 14.06
C VAL A 412 -13.18 -10.67 14.42
N ALA A 413 -12.06 -10.58 15.13
CA ALA A 413 -11.36 -9.34 15.36
C ALA A 413 -10.23 -9.19 14.33
N LEU A 414 -10.25 -8.08 13.59
CA LEU A 414 -9.23 -7.67 12.63
C LEU A 414 -8.37 -6.60 13.30
N ARG A 415 -7.05 -6.80 13.38
CA ARG A 415 -6.12 -5.84 13.99
C ARG A 415 -4.92 -5.58 13.10
N SER A 416 -4.68 -4.32 12.79
CA SER A 416 -3.36 -3.88 12.32
C SER A 416 -2.52 -3.51 13.52
N ILE A 417 -1.35 -4.13 13.68
CA ILE A 417 -0.46 -3.92 14.84
C ILE A 417 0.82 -3.23 14.37
N GLY A 418 1.29 -2.25 15.14
CA GLY A 418 2.50 -1.48 14.82
C GLY A 418 3.76 -1.94 15.58
N LYS A 419 4.82 -1.13 15.51
CA LYS A 419 6.14 -1.41 16.11
C LYS A 419 6.24 -1.39 17.63
N LYS A 420 5.20 -0.94 18.32
CA LYS A 420 5.25 -0.78 19.78
C LYS A 420 4.43 -1.92 20.39
N ASP A 421 5.13 -2.87 21.01
CA ASP A 421 4.54 -4.12 21.55
C ASP A 421 3.38 -3.84 22.53
N ASP A 422 3.55 -2.88 23.44
CA ASP A 422 2.53 -2.49 24.42
C ASP A 422 1.56 -1.40 23.93
N SER A 423 1.55 -1.09 22.63
CA SER A 423 0.62 -0.10 22.08
C SER A 423 -0.69 -0.74 21.61
N PRO A 424 -1.81 0.00 21.70
CA PRO A 424 -3.02 -0.39 21.02
C PRO A 424 -2.79 -0.69 19.53
N PRO A 425 -3.64 -1.55 18.91
CA PRO A 425 -3.62 -1.72 17.47
C PRO A 425 -3.70 -0.36 16.75
N LEU A 426 -3.03 -0.25 15.61
CA LEU A 426 -3.13 0.92 14.73
C LEU A 426 -4.55 1.07 14.20
N LEU A 427 -5.16 -0.07 13.80
CA LEU A 427 -6.55 -0.19 13.37
C LEU A 427 -7.15 -1.45 14.00
N MET A 428 -8.42 -1.40 14.37
CA MET A 428 -9.14 -2.54 14.94
C MET A 428 -10.60 -2.52 14.54
N ALA A 429 -11.10 -3.65 14.05
CA ALA A 429 -12.52 -3.89 13.79
C ALA A 429 -12.92 -5.23 14.38
N LYS A 430 -14.13 -5.32 14.95
CA LYS A 430 -14.71 -6.58 15.42
C LYS A 430 -16.06 -6.79 14.77
N VAL A 431 -16.20 -7.92 14.06
CA VAL A 431 -17.38 -8.22 13.24
C VAL A 431 -17.88 -9.62 13.56
N SER A 432 -19.20 -9.82 13.62
CA SER A 432 -19.74 -11.16 13.83
C SER A 432 -19.68 -12.01 12.55
N MET A 433 -19.51 -13.32 12.72
CA MET A 433 -19.56 -14.29 11.63
C MET A 433 -20.92 -14.24 10.90
N ASP A 434 -22.00 -13.93 11.63
CA ASP A 434 -23.32 -13.75 11.03
C ASP A 434 -23.42 -12.46 10.20
N GLN A 435 -22.74 -11.38 10.58
CA GLN A 435 -22.62 -10.18 9.76
C GLN A 435 -21.84 -10.46 8.47
N LEU A 436 -20.67 -11.10 8.57
CA LEU A 436 -19.84 -11.46 7.41
C LEU A 436 -20.57 -12.43 6.47
N SER A 437 -21.32 -13.39 7.02
CA SER A 437 -22.15 -14.34 6.25
C SER A 437 -23.44 -13.70 5.71
N GLY A 438 -23.70 -12.42 6.02
CA GLY A 438 -24.90 -11.72 5.59
C GLY A 438 -26.19 -12.18 6.26
N ARG A 439 -26.13 -12.87 7.39
CA ARG A 439 -27.28 -13.21 8.25
C ARG A 439 -27.73 -12.04 9.11
N ALA A 440 -26.79 -11.21 9.52
CA ALA A 440 -27.02 -9.93 10.18
C ALA A 440 -26.50 -8.79 9.28
N SER A 441 -27.05 -7.59 9.46
CA SER A 441 -26.56 -6.39 8.76
C SER A 441 -25.48 -5.73 9.60
N LEU A 442 -24.42 -5.26 8.95
CA LEU A 442 -23.47 -4.29 9.53
C LEU A 442 -24.04 -2.85 9.51
N GLY A 443 -25.20 -2.63 8.90
CA GLY A 443 -25.72 -1.28 8.67
C GLY A 443 -24.86 -0.48 7.69
N SER A 444 -25.43 0.53 7.06
CA SER A 444 -24.64 1.54 6.34
C SER A 444 -25.50 2.81 6.25
N PRO A 445 -25.15 3.87 7.00
CA PRO A 445 -25.87 5.14 6.92
C PRO A 445 -25.56 5.90 5.63
N HIS A 446 -24.57 5.46 4.85
CA HIS A 446 -24.02 6.18 3.71
C HIS A 446 -24.56 5.69 2.37
N LEU A 447 -25.00 4.44 2.27
CA LEU A 447 -25.60 3.89 1.06
C LEU A 447 -27.12 3.91 1.16
N SER A 448 -27.77 4.51 0.17
CA SER A 448 -29.21 4.51 -0.05
C SER A 448 -29.63 3.41 -1.02
N VAL A 449 -30.94 3.19 -1.18
CA VAL A 449 -31.48 2.31 -2.23
C VAL A 449 -31.21 2.90 -3.62
N ASP A 450 -31.33 4.22 -3.75
CA ASP A 450 -31.14 4.93 -5.01
C ASP A 450 -29.72 4.77 -5.55
N ASP A 451 -28.71 4.62 -4.69
CA ASP A 451 -27.33 4.34 -5.11
C ASP A 451 -27.22 3.01 -5.85
N PHE A 452 -27.87 1.95 -5.34
CA PHE A 452 -27.87 0.63 -5.99
C PHE A 452 -28.69 0.64 -7.28
N LEU A 453 -29.82 1.35 -7.31
CA LEU A 453 -30.62 1.53 -8.52
C LEU A 453 -29.80 2.31 -9.58
N ALA A 454 -29.10 3.36 -9.19
CA ALA A 454 -28.27 4.15 -10.09
C ALA A 454 -27.03 3.41 -10.60
N GLU A 455 -26.50 2.43 -9.86
CA GLU A 455 -25.42 1.56 -10.33
C GLU A 455 -25.92 0.55 -11.36
N LYS A 456 -27.07 -0.07 -11.09
CA LYS A 456 -27.73 -1.02 -11.98
C LYS A 456 -27.94 -0.47 -13.40
N GLU A 457 -28.33 0.80 -13.50
CA GLU A 457 -28.61 1.48 -14.76
C GLU A 457 -27.34 1.89 -15.53
N THR A 458 -26.14 1.69 -14.99
CA THR A 458 -24.92 2.05 -15.72
C THR A 458 -24.52 1.00 -16.75
N ASP A 459 -23.99 1.48 -17.88
CA ASP A 459 -23.39 0.65 -18.92
C ASP A 459 -22.27 -0.26 -18.37
N ARG A 460 -21.57 0.18 -17.31
CA ARG A 460 -20.54 -0.64 -16.64
C ARG A 460 -21.13 -1.91 -16.04
N HIS A 461 -22.26 -1.82 -15.36
CA HIS A 461 -22.87 -2.97 -14.68
C HIS A 461 -23.53 -3.96 -15.66
N GLN A 462 -23.91 -3.48 -16.83
CA GLN A 462 -24.38 -4.32 -17.93
C GLN A 462 -23.24 -5.18 -18.52
N LEU A 463 -21.98 -4.74 -18.41
CA LEU A 463 -20.82 -5.46 -18.94
C LEU A 463 -20.33 -6.60 -18.04
N TYR A 464 -20.78 -6.68 -16.78
CA TYR A 464 -20.27 -7.68 -15.83
C TYR A 464 -20.96 -9.04 -15.88
N ASP A 465 -22.17 -9.13 -16.45
CA ASP A 465 -23.02 -10.34 -16.41
C ASP A 465 -23.13 -11.00 -15.02
N SER A 466 -23.30 -10.17 -13.98
CA SER A 466 -23.39 -10.62 -12.57
C SER A 466 -24.77 -10.36 -11.96
N ASP A 467 -25.20 -11.24 -11.06
CA ASP A 467 -26.39 -11.10 -10.23
C ASP A 467 -26.22 -10.10 -9.07
N TRP A 468 -25.00 -9.67 -8.77
CA TRP A 468 -24.68 -8.83 -7.62
C TRP A 468 -24.33 -7.41 -8.03
N ILE A 469 -24.76 -6.45 -7.21
CA ILE A 469 -24.37 -5.03 -7.32
C ILE A 469 -23.62 -4.69 -6.03
N CYS A 470 -22.32 -4.41 -6.15
CA CYS A 470 -21.44 -4.10 -5.02
C CYS A 470 -20.94 -2.66 -5.10
N LEU A 471 -21.22 -1.89 -4.06
CA LEU A 471 -20.82 -0.48 -3.95
C LEU A 471 -19.84 -0.28 -2.80
N ASN A 472 -18.92 0.66 -2.97
CA ASN A 472 -18.09 1.15 -1.85
C ASN A 472 -19.00 1.64 -0.72
N HIS A 473 -18.60 1.38 0.52
CA HIS A 473 -19.40 1.71 1.70
C HIS A 473 -19.85 3.18 1.76
N ARG A 474 -19.05 4.12 1.25
CA ARG A 474 -19.39 5.55 1.20
C ARG A 474 -20.24 5.96 0.00
N GLY A 475 -20.55 5.05 -0.91
CA GLY A 475 -21.24 5.34 -2.16
C GLY A 475 -20.32 5.93 -3.23
N ARG A 476 -20.93 6.63 -4.18
CA ARG A 476 -20.25 7.28 -5.31
C ARG A 476 -19.75 8.65 -4.91
N GLU A 477 -18.61 9.05 -5.46
CA GLU A 477 -18.09 10.39 -5.28
C GLU A 477 -18.93 11.42 -6.05
N THR A 478 -19.18 12.55 -5.40
CA THR A 478 -19.82 13.70 -6.03
C THR A 478 -18.83 14.45 -6.93
N GLY A 479 -19.35 15.19 -7.91
CA GLY A 479 -18.51 16.04 -8.77
C GLY A 479 -17.70 17.09 -7.99
N ALA A 480 -18.25 17.60 -6.89
CA ALA A 480 -17.56 18.54 -6.01
C ALA A 480 -16.38 17.89 -5.28
N GLU A 481 -16.57 16.68 -4.74
CA GLU A 481 -15.49 15.94 -4.08
C GLU A 481 -14.37 15.58 -5.08
N ARG A 482 -14.71 15.21 -6.31
CA ARG A 482 -13.71 15.02 -7.39
C ARG A 482 -12.92 16.30 -7.65
N ILE A 483 -13.58 17.45 -7.81
CA ILE A 483 -12.88 18.72 -8.05
C ILE A 483 -11.95 19.07 -6.88
N LEU A 484 -12.44 18.93 -5.65
CA LEU A 484 -11.65 19.21 -4.45
C LEU A 484 -10.44 18.26 -4.33
N GLY A 485 -10.62 16.98 -4.66
CA GLY A 485 -9.55 15.99 -4.76
C GLY A 485 -8.46 16.40 -5.76
N HIS A 486 -8.84 16.83 -6.97
CA HIS A 486 -7.87 17.29 -8.00
C HIS A 486 -7.09 18.49 -7.47
N VAL A 487 -7.80 19.52 -7.00
CA VAL A 487 -7.19 20.79 -6.59
C VAL A 487 -6.25 20.60 -5.41
N SER A 488 -6.66 19.84 -4.39
CA SER A 488 -5.84 19.55 -3.21
C SER A 488 -4.59 18.75 -3.56
N THR A 489 -4.72 17.69 -4.38
CA THR A 489 -3.58 16.88 -4.83
C THR A 489 -2.60 17.71 -5.64
N MET A 490 -3.08 18.50 -6.60
CA MET A 490 -2.23 19.39 -7.41
C MET A 490 -1.54 20.45 -6.55
N PHE A 491 -2.24 21.04 -5.58
CA PHE A 491 -1.66 22.01 -4.67
C PHE A 491 -0.48 21.41 -3.90
N ILE A 492 -0.61 20.21 -3.34
CA ILE A 492 0.45 19.55 -2.57
C ILE A 492 1.66 19.22 -3.46
N LEU A 493 1.42 18.66 -4.65
CA LEU A 493 2.47 18.33 -5.61
C LEU A 493 3.25 19.56 -6.09
N VAL A 494 2.59 20.71 -6.24
CA VAL A 494 3.23 21.94 -6.75
C VAL A 494 3.81 22.81 -5.64
N THR A 495 3.34 22.67 -4.40
CA THR A 495 3.80 23.52 -3.28
C THR A 495 4.64 22.74 -2.28
N VAL A 496 4.07 21.74 -1.62
CA VAL A 496 4.71 21.00 -0.52
C VAL A 496 5.89 20.18 -1.02
N VAL A 497 5.77 19.45 -2.13
CA VAL A 497 6.88 18.62 -2.62
C VAL A 497 8.12 19.44 -3.03
N PRO A 498 8.02 20.53 -3.82
CA PRO A 498 9.19 21.30 -4.28
C PRO A 498 9.68 22.38 -3.32
N MET A 499 9.02 22.62 -2.19
CA MET A 499 9.37 23.66 -1.20
C MET A 499 10.86 23.72 -0.79
N PRO A 500 11.62 22.61 -0.64
CA PRO A 500 13.06 22.66 -0.33
C PRO A 500 13.90 23.34 -1.40
N PHE A 501 13.40 23.36 -2.64
CA PHE A 501 14.05 24.04 -3.77
C PHE A 501 13.56 25.47 -3.92
N LEU A 502 12.26 25.72 -3.65
CA LEU A 502 11.66 27.05 -3.78
C LEU A 502 12.16 28.03 -2.72
N LEU A 503 12.32 27.60 -1.46
CA LEU A 503 12.75 28.49 -0.37
C LEU A 503 14.17 29.06 -0.57
N PRO A 504 15.20 28.27 -0.94
CA PRO A 504 16.53 28.80 -1.26
C PRO A 504 16.53 29.72 -2.47
N ILE A 505 15.77 29.39 -3.53
CA ILE A 505 15.65 30.23 -4.73
C ILE A 505 15.01 31.57 -4.36
N PHE A 506 13.90 31.56 -3.64
CA PHE A 506 13.21 32.78 -3.21
C PHE A 506 14.09 33.62 -2.28
N SER A 507 14.78 32.98 -1.33
CA SER A 507 15.75 33.64 -0.45
C SER A 507 16.90 34.27 -1.23
N PHE A 508 17.41 33.57 -2.25
CA PHE A 508 18.45 34.08 -3.14
C PHE A 508 17.96 35.25 -3.98
N LEU A 509 16.75 35.19 -4.54
CA LEU A 509 16.13 36.29 -5.27
C LEU A 509 15.87 37.51 -4.37
N LEU A 510 15.43 37.30 -3.13
CA LEU A 510 15.28 38.36 -2.13
C LEU A 510 16.62 38.99 -1.76
N LEU A 511 17.68 38.19 -1.63
CA LEU A 511 19.04 38.68 -1.40
C LEU A 511 19.55 39.48 -2.61
N LEU A 512 19.33 39.01 -3.84
CA LEU A 512 19.67 39.74 -5.06
C LEU A 512 18.89 41.05 -5.17
N ARG A 513 17.60 41.06 -4.84
CA ARG A 513 16.77 42.29 -4.81
C ARG A 513 17.25 43.27 -3.73
N ARG A 514 17.55 42.79 -2.52
CA ARG A 514 18.13 43.63 -1.46
C ARG A 514 19.51 44.17 -1.86
N TRP A 515 20.30 43.37 -2.57
CA TRP A 515 21.60 43.78 -3.07
C TRP A 515 21.47 44.81 -4.18
N SER A 516 20.58 44.62 -5.17
CA SER A 516 20.33 45.60 -6.22
C SER A 516 19.77 46.92 -5.67
N GLN A 517 18.83 46.88 -4.72
CA GLN A 517 18.31 48.08 -4.06
C GLN A 517 19.38 48.83 -3.26
N ARG A 518 20.31 48.10 -2.60
CA ARG A 518 21.45 48.72 -1.92
C ARG A 518 22.45 49.30 -2.92
N SER A 519 22.69 48.65 -4.05
CA SER A 519 23.58 49.12 -5.11
C SER A 519 23.03 50.36 -5.84
N CYS A 520 21.75 50.41 -6.23
CA CYS A 520 21.16 51.61 -6.83
C CYS A 520 21.03 52.77 -5.80
N ARG A 521 20.83 52.50 -4.49
CA ARG A 521 20.98 53.53 -3.42
C ARG A 521 22.42 54.04 -3.29
N PHE A 522 23.41 53.20 -3.55
CA PHE A 522 24.82 53.58 -3.49
C PHE A 522 25.19 54.47 -4.68
N GLU A 523 24.66 54.21 -5.87
CA GLU A 523 24.84 55.08 -7.05
C GLU A 523 24.14 56.44 -6.90
N SER A 524 22.95 56.50 -6.28
CA SER A 524 22.30 57.80 -6.00
C SER A 524 23.08 58.65 -4.99
N LEU A 525 23.82 58.02 -4.07
CA LEU A 525 24.72 58.68 -3.11
C LEU A 525 26.07 59.10 -3.73
N VAL A 526 26.51 58.45 -4.81
CA VAL A 526 27.79 58.74 -5.48
C VAL A 526 27.68 59.88 -6.52
N ASN A 527 26.47 60.26 -6.91
CA ASN A 527 26.18 61.36 -7.86
C ASN A 527 25.98 62.75 -7.22
N GLN A 528 26.36 62.97 -5.96
CA GLN A 528 26.41 64.33 -5.39
C GLN A 528 27.71 65.10 -5.79
N PRO A 529 27.67 66.45 -5.89
CA PRO A 529 28.76 67.24 -6.46
C PRO A 529 30.08 67.07 -5.68
N ARG A 530 31.19 67.17 -6.43
CA ARG A 530 32.57 66.95 -5.98
C ARG A 530 32.95 67.85 -4.79
N GLY A 531 32.70 67.39 -3.57
CA GLY A 531 33.17 68.07 -2.34
C GLY A 531 33.47 67.14 -1.15
N THR A 532 32.95 65.91 -1.14
CA THR A 532 32.98 65.05 0.07
C THR A 532 33.48 63.62 -0.20
N LYS A 533 34.21 63.37 -1.30
CA LYS A 533 34.78 62.04 -1.62
C LYS A 533 35.96 61.60 -0.74
N ARG A 534 36.49 62.45 0.16
CA ARG A 534 37.68 62.11 0.99
C ARG A 534 37.41 61.66 2.42
N ARG A 535 36.17 61.74 2.94
CA ARG A 535 35.85 61.28 4.31
C ARG A 535 35.13 59.93 4.40
N PHE A 536 34.54 59.41 3.33
CA PHE A 536 33.80 58.14 3.38
C PHE A 536 34.67 56.90 3.10
N LEU A 537 35.71 57.02 2.25
CA LEU A 537 36.59 55.89 1.90
C LEU A 537 37.47 55.38 3.05
N LYS A 538 37.62 56.14 4.15
CA LYS A 538 38.37 55.69 5.33
C LYS A 538 37.56 54.87 6.34
N ARG A 539 36.22 54.82 6.22
CA ARG A 539 35.36 54.04 7.14
C ARG A 539 34.97 52.64 6.64
N MET A 540 35.11 52.36 5.34
CA MET A 540 34.70 51.07 4.76
C MET A 540 35.80 50.01 4.62
N VAL A 541 37.05 50.32 4.97
CA VAL A 541 38.17 49.35 4.96
C VAL A 541 38.32 48.62 6.32
N LYS A 542 37.36 48.82 7.24
CA LYS A 542 37.31 48.10 8.53
C LYS A 542 35.95 47.43 8.77
N SER A 543 35.51 46.56 7.86
CA SER A 543 34.60 45.48 8.22
C SER A 543 35.15 44.15 7.70
N LYS A 544 35.42 43.24 8.65
CA LYS A 544 35.98 41.91 8.42
C LYS A 544 34.94 41.07 7.66
N ILE A 545 35.26 40.63 6.44
CA ILE A 545 34.62 39.45 5.84
C ILE A 545 35.40 38.22 6.32
N PRO A 546 34.78 37.26 7.04
CA PRO A 546 35.48 36.05 7.46
C PRO A 546 35.95 35.21 6.26
N LYS A 547 37.19 34.72 6.30
CA LYS A 547 37.83 33.92 5.23
C LYS A 547 37.18 32.55 4.96
N GLY A 548 36.09 32.19 5.63
CA GLY A 548 35.39 30.90 5.45
C GLY A 548 34.46 30.78 4.23
N ILE A 549 34.09 31.88 3.57
CA ILE A 549 33.05 31.89 2.51
C ILE A 549 33.65 31.74 1.09
N ARG A 550 34.97 31.63 0.94
CA ARG A 550 35.61 31.46 -0.39
C ARG A 550 35.77 30.01 -0.86
N ARG A 551 35.56 29.00 -0.01
CA ARG A 551 35.75 27.58 -0.38
C ARG A 551 34.47 26.80 -0.71
N ARG A 552 33.28 27.29 -0.34
CA ARG A 552 31.98 26.64 -0.68
C ARG A 552 31.37 27.04 -2.03
N TYR A 553 31.91 28.05 -2.72
CA TYR A 553 31.34 28.55 -3.98
C TYR A 553 31.96 27.95 -5.26
N LYS A 554 33.05 27.19 -5.16
CA LYS A 554 33.66 26.50 -6.32
C LYS A 554 33.02 25.13 -6.62
N THR A 555 32.29 24.54 -5.68
CA THR A 555 31.63 23.23 -5.87
C THR A 555 30.23 23.37 -6.50
N TYR A 556 29.51 24.46 -6.22
CA TYR A 556 28.15 24.67 -6.76
C TYR A 556 28.11 25.13 -8.24
N THR A 557 29.20 25.71 -8.76
CA THR A 557 29.27 26.14 -10.17
C THR A 557 29.70 25.03 -11.14
N SER A 558 30.15 23.88 -10.62
CA SER A 558 30.43 22.68 -11.41
C SER A 558 29.13 21.92 -11.77
N PHE A 559 28.20 21.82 -10.81
CA PHE A 559 26.96 21.07 -10.96
C PHE A 559 26.00 21.71 -11.99
N ALA A 560 25.91 23.05 -12.00
CA ALA A 560 25.08 23.78 -12.98
C ALA A 560 25.65 23.78 -14.41
N LYS A 561 26.94 23.44 -14.61
CA LYS A 561 27.56 23.38 -15.95
C LYS A 561 27.48 22.01 -16.63
N HIS A 562 27.20 20.93 -15.90
CA HIS A 562 27.06 19.59 -16.49
C HIS A 562 25.63 19.28 -16.98
N ASN A 563 24.59 19.86 -16.38
CA ASN A 563 23.19 19.58 -16.75
C ASN A 563 22.56 20.54 -17.77
N PHE A 564 23.32 21.50 -18.31
CA PHE A 564 22.84 22.46 -19.33
C PHE A 564 23.56 22.35 -20.69
N LYS A 565 24.16 21.20 -20.99
CA LYS A 565 24.71 20.87 -22.32
C LYS A 565 23.84 19.85 -23.06
N ALA A 566 22.57 20.16 -23.23
CA ALA A 566 21.78 19.62 -24.32
C ALA A 566 20.89 20.75 -24.85
N ASN A 567 21.03 21.05 -26.13
CA ASN A 567 20.25 22.02 -26.91
C ASN A 567 20.45 23.51 -26.64
N ALA A 568 21.50 24.08 -27.23
CA ALA A 568 21.42 25.40 -27.88
C ALA A 568 22.67 25.62 -28.77
N LYS A 569 22.51 25.48 -30.09
CA LYS A 569 23.45 26.06 -31.05
C LYS A 569 23.17 27.57 -31.12
N PHE A 570 24.02 28.40 -30.53
CA PHE A 570 24.06 29.83 -30.85
C PHE A 570 25.47 30.24 -31.27
N LYS A 571 25.55 30.79 -32.49
CA LYS A 571 26.73 31.40 -33.10
C LYS A 571 27.22 32.56 -32.24
N VAL A 572 28.51 32.53 -31.87
CA VAL A 572 29.20 33.65 -31.23
C VAL A 572 29.76 34.58 -32.31
N THR A 573 29.24 35.80 -32.42
CA THR A 573 29.94 36.91 -33.08
C THR A 573 30.60 37.80 -32.03
N LYS A 574 31.90 38.04 -32.18
CA LYS A 574 32.70 38.97 -31.36
C LYS A 574 32.30 40.42 -31.69
N GLY A 575 31.99 41.23 -30.68
CA GLY A 575 31.79 42.67 -30.84
C GLY A 575 31.77 43.45 -29.52
N SER A 576 32.81 44.25 -29.33
CA SER A 576 32.98 45.45 -28.48
C SER A 576 32.63 45.48 -26.98
N ASN A 577 33.67 45.76 -26.19
CA ASN A 577 33.61 46.28 -24.81
C ASN A 577 32.82 47.60 -24.73
N ARG A 578 31.61 47.58 -24.16
CA ARG A 578 31.02 48.71 -23.43
C ARG A 578 30.12 48.19 -22.31
N SER A 579 30.48 48.52 -21.07
CA SER A 579 29.66 48.30 -19.87
C SER A 579 28.44 49.20 -19.90
N ILE A 580 27.25 48.61 -20.05
CA ILE A 580 25.95 49.29 -19.86
C ILE A 580 25.54 49.08 -18.40
N PRO A 581 25.27 50.12 -17.59
CA PRO A 581 24.69 49.94 -16.27
C PRO A 581 23.18 49.72 -16.43
N VAL A 582 22.71 48.56 -15.97
CA VAL A 582 21.28 48.20 -15.99
C VAL A 582 20.74 48.31 -14.56
N CYS A 583 20.28 49.50 -14.15
CA CYS A 583 19.20 49.58 -13.14
C CYS A 583 17.90 49.55 -13.97
N VAL A 584 17.30 48.36 -14.15
CA VAL A 584 15.94 48.24 -14.70
C VAL A 584 14.97 48.63 -13.59
N ASP A 585 14.17 49.66 -13.87
CA ASP A 585 13.05 50.05 -13.03
C ASP A 585 11.94 49.00 -13.18
N LEU A 586 11.43 48.46 -12.08
CA LEU A 586 10.46 47.35 -12.04
C LEU A 586 9.03 47.78 -12.41
N LYS A 587 8.85 48.94 -13.05
CA LYS A 587 7.55 49.40 -13.56
C LYS A 587 7.17 48.80 -14.92
N ASP A 588 8.10 48.19 -15.65
CA ASP A 588 7.83 47.67 -17.00
C ASP A 588 7.65 46.14 -17.09
N MET A 589 7.54 45.41 -15.97
CA MET A 589 7.17 43.97 -15.98
C MET A 589 5.65 43.73 -16.12
N HIS A 590 4.97 44.50 -16.98
CA HIS A 590 3.58 44.21 -17.40
C HIS A 590 3.45 43.75 -18.85
N GLN A 591 4.55 43.49 -19.55
CA GLN A 591 4.53 42.91 -20.90
C GLN A 591 5.47 41.70 -21.02
N PHE A 592 5.17 40.62 -20.30
CA PHE A 592 5.50 39.27 -20.74
C PHE A 592 4.46 38.35 -20.11
N ALA A 593 3.45 38.03 -20.93
CA ALA A 593 2.41 37.03 -20.66
C ALA A 593 2.99 35.61 -20.67
#